data_AF-A0A923CZP6-F1
#
_entry.id   AF-A0A923CZP6-F1
#
_cell.length_a   1.000
_cell.length_b   1.000
_cell.length_c   1.000
_cell.angle_alpha   90.00
_cell.angle_beta   90.00
_cell.angle_gamma   90.00
#
_symmetry.space_group_name_H-M   'P 1'
#
loop_
_entity.id
_entity.type
_entity.pdbx_description
1 polymer ?
#
loop_
_entity_poly.entity_id
_entity_poly.type
_entity_poly.pdbx_seq_one_letter_code
_entity_poly.pdbx_strand_id
1 'polypeptide(L)'
;MLSCELSQLREQARLHLLRRNAPCQAQELARHLFGPERHETPEAVLVVRKLLESLPDVARSHDGRWIALDAPFLDVHLDAARLVAVDLETTGSLIGVDCIIEVGLAVWESGQVVQQFSSLVHNTRRVSPRIRKLTGIEPNQLHEAPPFEEVAPVVADLLRGAHAFVAHDVRFDLNFLRWELERLGHDLPEMPGLCTLQLAQQLWPSHDGWRLQDLAGSFSVTHRHPHRAGEDALATAGVLAHAVADAGLLGAVTLADLFRLSALVAVDDGRDDLFAADAAG
;
A
#
# COMPACT_ATOMS: atom_id res chain seq x y z
N MET A 1 22.51 33.35 0.59
CA MET A 1 22.39 32.89 -0.81
C MET A 1 21.84 31.46 -0.85
N LEU A 2 22.57 30.48 -0.28
CA LEU A 2 22.15 29.07 -0.21
C LEU A 2 20.76 28.80 0.41
N SER A 3 20.35 29.55 1.45
CA SER A 3 19.02 29.39 2.08
C SER A 3 17.86 29.80 1.16
N CYS A 4 18.07 30.78 0.27
CA CYS A 4 17.06 31.22 -0.69
C CYS A 4 16.87 30.18 -1.80
N GLU A 5 17.97 29.65 -2.32
CA GLU A 5 17.98 28.61 -3.38
C GLU A 5 17.32 27.31 -2.89
N LEU A 6 17.62 26.86 -1.67
CA LEU A 6 16.96 25.68 -1.10
C LEU A 6 15.46 25.88 -0.87
N SER A 7 15.05 27.08 -0.45
CA SER A 7 13.63 27.41 -0.30
C SER A 7 12.90 27.40 -1.64
N GLN A 8 13.53 27.89 -2.71
CA GLN A 8 12.98 27.83 -4.06
C GLN A 8 12.84 26.39 -4.57
N LEU A 9 13.86 25.54 -4.34
CA LEU A 9 13.80 24.12 -4.72
C LEU A 9 12.70 23.37 -3.97
N ARG A 10 12.51 23.63 -2.67
CA ARG A 10 11.40 23.07 -1.88
C ARG A 10 10.06 23.45 -2.48
N GLU A 11 9.85 24.73 -2.77
CA GLU A 11 8.59 25.21 -3.33
C GLU A 11 8.33 24.62 -4.73
N GLN A 12 9.35 24.55 -5.59
CA GLN A 12 9.22 23.90 -6.89
C GLN A 12 8.87 22.42 -6.78
N ALA A 13 9.51 21.68 -5.86
CA ALA A 13 9.23 20.27 -5.62
C ALA A 13 7.79 20.07 -5.13
N ARG A 14 7.35 20.90 -4.17
CA ARG A 14 6.00 20.89 -3.62
C ARG A 14 4.95 21.20 -4.70
N LEU A 15 5.14 22.26 -5.49
CA LEU A 15 4.25 22.63 -6.59
C LEU A 15 4.23 21.58 -7.72
N HIS A 16 5.31 20.84 -7.91
CA HIS A 16 5.32 19.70 -8.82
C HIS A 16 4.39 18.60 -8.29
N LEU A 17 4.54 18.20 -7.02
CA LEU A 17 3.70 17.19 -6.38
C LEU A 17 2.22 17.56 -6.39
N LEU A 18 1.87 18.81 -6.06
CA LEU A 18 0.48 19.28 -6.02
C LEU A 18 -0.24 19.22 -7.37
N ARG A 19 0.49 19.26 -8.48
CA ARG A 19 -0.09 19.21 -9.84
C ARG A 19 -0.25 17.79 -10.38
N ARG A 20 0.21 16.78 -9.63
CA ARG A 20 0.08 15.38 -10.06
C ARG A 20 -1.27 14.82 -9.65
N ASN A 21 -1.69 13.79 -10.38
CA ASN A 21 -2.87 12.98 -10.06
C ASN A 21 -2.49 11.61 -9.49
N ALA A 22 -1.21 11.43 -9.11
CA ALA A 22 -0.67 10.17 -8.59
C ALA A 22 0.66 10.42 -7.85
N PRO A 23 1.09 9.50 -6.96
CA PRO A 23 2.42 9.50 -6.36
C PRO A 23 3.55 9.56 -7.41
N CYS A 24 4.76 9.98 -7.02
CA CYS A 24 5.88 10.03 -7.96
C CYS A 24 7.23 9.67 -7.35
N GLN A 25 8.14 9.17 -8.17
CA GLN A 25 9.49 8.82 -7.71
C GLN A 25 10.36 10.08 -7.53
N ALA A 26 11.31 10.02 -6.58
CA ALA A 26 12.28 11.10 -6.39
C ALA A 26 13.11 11.37 -7.66
N GLN A 27 13.36 10.34 -8.48
CA GLN A 27 14.05 10.44 -9.76
C GLN A 27 13.29 11.30 -10.78
N GLU A 28 11.96 11.18 -10.84
CA GLU A 28 11.13 12.03 -11.70
C GLU A 28 11.22 13.50 -11.28
N LEU A 29 11.16 13.76 -9.96
CA LEU A 29 11.34 15.10 -9.40
C LEU A 29 12.75 15.64 -9.64
N ALA A 30 13.80 14.83 -9.49
CA ALA A 30 15.16 15.25 -9.80
C ALA A 30 15.29 15.69 -11.26
N ARG A 31 14.63 14.96 -12.19
CA ARG A 31 14.58 15.31 -13.62
C ARG A 31 13.89 16.66 -13.84
N HIS A 32 12.85 16.94 -13.08
CA HIS A 32 12.15 18.22 -13.13
C HIS A 32 12.98 19.39 -12.56
N LEU A 33 13.61 19.20 -11.39
CA LEU A 33 14.28 20.28 -10.66
C LEU A 33 15.67 20.62 -11.22
N PHE A 34 16.42 19.61 -11.67
CA PHE A 34 17.82 19.78 -12.09
C PHE A 34 18.04 19.63 -13.60
N GLY A 35 17.00 19.25 -14.34
CA GLY A 35 17.06 19.06 -15.78
C GLY A 35 17.79 17.78 -16.23
N PRO A 36 17.81 17.52 -17.55
CA PRO A 36 18.24 16.23 -18.12
C PRO A 36 19.72 15.90 -17.90
N GLU A 37 20.59 16.86 -17.57
CA GLU A 37 22.03 16.61 -17.46
C GLU A 37 22.49 16.24 -16.04
N ARG A 38 21.70 16.54 -15.00
CA ARG A 38 22.13 16.41 -13.59
C ARG A 38 21.22 15.53 -12.72
N HIS A 39 20.13 15.04 -13.29
CA HIS A 39 19.09 14.36 -12.52
C HIS A 39 19.35 12.87 -12.22
N GLU A 40 20.19 12.20 -13.01
CA GLU A 40 20.45 10.76 -12.84
C GLU A 40 21.53 10.48 -11.80
N THR A 41 22.15 11.53 -11.23
CA THR A 41 23.18 11.31 -10.22
C THR A 41 22.54 10.90 -8.89
N PRO A 42 23.12 9.92 -8.16
CA PRO A 42 22.64 9.54 -6.83
C PRO A 42 22.53 10.73 -5.87
N GLU A 43 23.41 11.72 -6.01
CA GLU A 43 23.43 12.94 -5.22
C GLU A 43 22.18 13.80 -5.48
N ALA A 44 21.76 13.94 -6.73
CA ALA A 44 20.58 14.73 -7.09
C ALA A 44 19.31 14.10 -6.47
N VAL A 45 19.16 12.79 -6.58
CA VAL A 45 18.04 12.06 -5.98
C VAL A 45 18.05 12.19 -4.45
N LEU A 46 19.22 12.09 -3.82
CA LEU A 46 19.37 12.27 -2.38
C LEU A 46 18.98 13.68 -1.92
N VAL A 47 19.40 14.72 -2.67
CA VAL A 47 19.00 16.10 -2.39
C VAL A 47 17.49 16.25 -2.50
N VAL A 48 16.84 15.71 -3.55
CA VAL A 48 15.37 15.73 -3.65
C VAL A 48 14.71 15.08 -2.45
N ARG A 49 15.14 13.87 -2.05
CA ARG A 49 14.58 13.18 -0.88
C ARG A 49 14.68 14.05 0.38
N LYS A 50 15.86 14.61 0.66
CA LYS A 50 16.07 15.49 1.83
C LYS A 50 15.24 16.77 1.78
N LEU A 51 15.00 17.33 0.59
CA LEU A 51 14.09 18.46 0.43
C LEU A 51 12.65 18.07 0.79
N LEU A 52 12.18 16.94 0.28
CA LEU A 52 10.80 16.46 0.49
C LEU A 52 10.56 16.04 1.95
N GLU A 53 11.51 15.37 2.60
CA GLU A 53 11.45 15.03 4.04
C GLU A 53 11.28 16.25 4.94
N SER A 54 11.69 17.44 4.47
CA SER A 54 11.55 18.69 5.23
C SER A 54 10.23 19.42 5.01
N LEU A 55 9.36 18.92 4.12
CA LEU A 55 8.05 19.51 3.84
C LEU A 55 6.96 18.85 4.71
N PRO A 56 6.23 19.62 5.54
CA PRO A 56 5.29 19.07 6.51
C PRO A 56 4.01 18.49 5.90
N ASP A 57 3.71 18.84 4.65
CA ASP A 57 2.53 18.42 3.91
C ASP A 57 2.86 17.43 2.79
N VAL A 58 4.07 16.85 2.84
CA VAL A 58 4.52 15.83 1.90
C VAL A 58 4.76 14.53 2.64
N ALA A 59 4.24 13.43 2.09
CA ALA A 59 4.42 12.10 2.61
C ALA A 59 5.19 11.22 1.62
N ARG A 60 5.92 10.25 2.17
CA ARG A 60 6.53 9.15 1.41
C ARG A 60 5.64 7.93 1.56
N SER A 61 5.18 7.41 0.43
CA SER A 61 4.48 6.13 0.30
C SER A 61 5.43 4.96 0.54
N HIS A 62 4.86 3.80 0.88
CA HIS A 62 5.56 2.56 1.17
C HIS A 62 6.28 1.93 -0.03
N ASP A 63 5.92 2.33 -1.25
CA ASP A 63 6.63 2.02 -2.48
C ASP A 63 7.71 3.07 -2.83
N GLY A 64 8.06 3.92 -1.87
CA GLY A 64 9.11 4.94 -1.98
C GLY A 64 8.74 6.16 -2.82
N ARG A 65 7.48 6.27 -3.24
CA ARG A 65 6.96 7.41 -4.01
C ARG A 65 6.53 8.55 -3.09
N TRP A 66 6.48 9.77 -3.61
CA TRP A 66 6.19 10.99 -2.87
C TRP A 66 4.84 11.56 -3.27
N ILE A 67 4.12 12.08 -2.27
CA ILE A 67 2.77 12.60 -2.41
C ILE A 67 2.68 13.91 -1.63
N ALA A 68 2.09 14.95 -2.22
CA ALA A 68 1.62 16.10 -1.45
C ALA A 68 0.24 15.77 -0.88
N LEU A 69 0.06 15.93 0.43
CA LEU A 69 -1.17 15.62 1.14
C LEU A 69 -2.32 16.57 0.75
N ASP A 70 -2.00 17.75 0.22
CA ASP A 70 -2.95 18.71 -0.34
C ASP A 70 -3.16 18.54 -1.86
N ALA A 71 -2.69 17.44 -2.46
CA ALA A 71 -2.88 17.20 -3.88
C ALA A 71 -4.38 16.97 -4.21
N PRO A 72 -4.91 17.56 -5.30
CA PRO A 72 -6.35 17.47 -5.63
C PRO A 72 -6.90 16.05 -5.77
N PHE A 73 -6.07 15.07 -6.15
CA PHE A 73 -6.51 13.67 -6.27
C PHE A 73 -6.75 12.98 -4.91
N LEU A 74 -6.30 13.59 -3.80
CA LEU A 74 -6.62 13.17 -2.43
C LEU A 74 -7.80 13.95 -1.82
N ASP A 75 -8.25 15.03 -2.47
CA ASP A 75 -9.42 15.81 -2.08
C ASP A 75 -10.72 15.09 -2.53
N VAL A 76 -10.85 13.85 -2.07
CA VAL A 76 -11.97 12.96 -2.35
C VAL A 76 -12.67 12.71 -1.04
N HIS A 77 -13.94 13.08 -0.96
CA HIS A 77 -14.76 12.83 0.22
C HIS A 77 -14.84 11.33 0.50
N LEU A 78 -14.71 10.92 1.77
CA LEU A 78 -14.65 9.49 2.13
C LEU A 78 -15.89 8.69 1.68
N ASP A 79 -17.07 9.31 1.68
CA ASP A 79 -18.30 8.68 1.16
C ASP A 79 -18.29 8.42 -0.36
N ALA A 80 -17.45 9.14 -1.11
CA ALA A 80 -17.27 9.00 -2.55
C ALA A 80 -15.97 8.25 -2.90
N ALA A 81 -15.14 7.92 -1.90
CA ALA A 81 -13.87 7.28 -2.12
C ALA A 81 -14.07 5.81 -2.50
N ARG A 82 -13.55 5.46 -3.67
CA ARG A 82 -13.29 4.09 -4.09
C ARG A 82 -11.94 3.61 -3.55
N LEU A 83 -11.95 2.69 -2.59
CA LEU A 83 -10.77 2.11 -1.97
C LEU A 83 -10.76 0.60 -2.23
N VAL A 84 -9.60 0.00 -2.46
CA VAL A 84 -9.54 -1.45 -2.72
C VAL A 84 -8.60 -2.09 -1.71
N ALA A 85 -9.18 -2.84 -0.77
CA ALA A 85 -8.41 -3.65 0.16
C ALA A 85 -7.86 -4.88 -0.56
N VAL A 86 -6.57 -5.13 -0.40
CA VAL A 86 -5.84 -6.21 -1.05
C VAL A 86 -5.03 -6.95 0.01
N ASP A 87 -5.00 -8.25 -0.12
CA ASP A 87 -4.15 -9.14 0.66
C ASP A 87 -3.57 -10.22 -0.27
N LEU A 88 -2.34 -10.65 0.01
CA LEU A 88 -1.61 -11.66 -0.75
C LEU A 88 -1.11 -12.79 0.16
N GLU A 89 -1.35 -14.03 -0.25
CA GLU A 89 -0.59 -15.16 0.24
C GLU A 89 0.54 -15.49 -0.72
N THR A 90 1.72 -15.79 -0.18
CA THR A 90 2.95 -15.99 -0.96
C THR A 90 3.74 -17.22 -0.51
N THR A 91 4.71 -17.65 -1.31
CA THR A 91 5.65 -18.72 -0.92
C THR A 91 6.73 -18.28 0.08
N GLY A 92 6.75 -16.99 0.43
CA GLY A 92 7.72 -16.34 1.30
C GLY A 92 7.72 -14.83 1.07
N SER A 93 8.56 -14.09 1.80
CA SER A 93 8.51 -12.62 1.82
C SER A 93 9.43 -11.92 0.81
N LEU A 94 10.23 -12.66 0.03
CA LEU A 94 11.27 -12.07 -0.81
C LEU A 94 10.74 -11.73 -2.20
N ILE A 95 10.48 -10.45 -2.45
CA ILE A 95 10.04 -9.93 -3.75
C ILE A 95 11.04 -10.33 -4.86
N GLY A 96 10.54 -11.00 -5.90
CA GLY A 96 11.32 -11.50 -7.03
C GLY A 96 12.07 -12.81 -6.81
N VAL A 97 12.02 -13.33 -5.60
CA VAL A 97 12.41 -14.71 -5.29
C VAL A 97 11.19 -15.55 -5.01
N ASP A 98 10.22 -15.08 -4.23
CA ASP A 98 8.97 -15.77 -3.90
C ASP A 98 7.85 -15.45 -4.89
N CYS A 99 6.77 -16.22 -4.84
CA CYS A 99 5.62 -16.07 -5.75
C CYS A 99 4.31 -15.94 -4.97
N ILE A 100 3.35 -15.22 -5.56
CA ILE A 100 1.95 -15.18 -5.09
C ILE A 100 1.32 -16.58 -5.27
N ILE A 101 0.58 -17.04 -4.26
CA ILE A 101 -0.19 -18.30 -4.26
C ILE A 101 -1.69 -18.07 -4.03
N GLU A 102 -2.08 -16.92 -3.49
CA GLU A 102 -3.47 -16.47 -3.45
C GLU A 102 -3.50 -14.93 -3.51
N VAL A 103 -4.50 -14.38 -4.19
CA VAL A 103 -4.81 -12.96 -4.19
C VAL A 103 -6.23 -12.75 -3.67
N GLY A 104 -6.42 -11.74 -2.83
CA GLY A 104 -7.72 -11.32 -2.31
C GLY A 104 -7.93 -9.83 -2.51
N LEU A 105 -9.12 -9.44 -2.96
CA LEU A 105 -9.52 -8.05 -3.13
C LEU A 105 -10.93 -7.83 -2.58
N ALA A 106 -11.12 -6.72 -1.88
CA ALA A 106 -12.41 -6.19 -1.48
C ALA A 106 -12.51 -4.72 -1.91
N VAL A 107 -13.40 -4.44 -2.86
CA VAL A 107 -13.69 -3.08 -3.33
C VAL A 107 -14.65 -2.43 -2.35
N TRP A 108 -14.23 -1.31 -1.77
CA TRP A 108 -14.96 -0.51 -0.82
C TRP A 108 -15.38 0.82 -1.46
N GLU A 109 -16.67 1.10 -1.44
CA GLU A 109 -17.28 2.34 -1.95
C GLU A 109 -18.43 2.73 -1.01
N SER A 110 -18.56 4.03 -0.72
CA SER A 110 -19.66 4.56 0.10
C SER A 110 -19.89 3.81 1.42
N GLY A 111 -18.80 3.56 2.16
CA GLY A 111 -18.88 2.97 3.49
C GLY A 111 -18.94 1.44 3.55
N GLN A 112 -19.00 0.75 2.40
CA GLN A 112 -19.23 -0.70 2.38
C GLN A 112 -18.46 -1.42 1.27
N VAL A 113 -18.31 -2.73 1.43
CA VAL A 113 -17.75 -3.59 0.38
C VAL A 113 -18.80 -3.84 -0.70
N VAL A 114 -18.53 -3.41 -1.94
CA VAL A 114 -19.44 -3.55 -3.09
C VAL A 114 -19.07 -4.70 -4.01
N GLN A 115 -17.80 -5.15 -3.96
CA GLN A 115 -17.31 -6.26 -4.77
C GLN A 115 -16.18 -6.98 -4.06
N GLN A 116 -16.10 -8.30 -4.25
CA GLN A 116 -15.06 -9.15 -3.71
C GLN A 116 -14.49 -10.01 -4.84
N PHE A 117 -13.20 -10.30 -4.75
CA PHE A 117 -12.52 -11.23 -5.63
C PHE A 117 -11.47 -11.99 -4.85
N SER A 118 -11.35 -13.29 -5.13
CA SER A 118 -10.21 -14.06 -4.65
C SER A 118 -9.89 -15.15 -5.66
N SER A 119 -8.61 -15.42 -5.83
CA SER A 119 -8.12 -16.50 -6.67
C SER A 119 -6.87 -17.11 -6.06
N LEU A 120 -6.83 -18.44 -6.01
CA LEU A 120 -5.55 -19.14 -5.94
C LEU A 120 -4.77 -18.86 -7.22
N VAL A 121 -3.44 -18.95 -7.11
CA VAL A 121 -2.52 -18.70 -8.22
C VAL A 121 -1.67 -19.92 -8.45
N HIS A 122 -1.55 -20.34 -9.71
CA HIS A 122 -0.77 -21.49 -10.08
C HIS A 122 0.66 -21.36 -9.57
N ASN A 123 1.17 -22.42 -8.92
CA ASN A 123 2.55 -22.46 -8.51
C ASN A 123 3.11 -23.88 -8.55
N THR A 124 4.25 -24.06 -9.24
CA THR A 124 4.98 -25.33 -9.31
C THR A 124 6.09 -25.43 -8.27
N ARG A 125 6.39 -24.35 -7.55
CA ARG A 125 7.42 -24.31 -6.52
C ARG A 125 6.94 -24.96 -5.24
N ARG A 126 7.90 -25.48 -4.48
CA ARG A 126 7.62 -26.13 -3.19
C ARG A 126 7.20 -25.08 -2.17
N VAL A 127 5.94 -25.09 -1.75
CA VAL A 127 5.46 -24.33 -0.60
C VAL A 127 5.95 -25.01 0.69
N SER A 128 6.52 -24.22 1.60
CA SER A 128 7.04 -24.74 2.86
C SER A 128 5.91 -25.33 3.74
N PRO A 129 6.19 -26.34 4.59
CA PRO A 129 5.19 -26.85 5.52
C PRO A 129 4.63 -25.78 6.47
N ARG A 130 5.44 -24.77 6.81
CA ARG A 130 5.02 -23.62 7.63
C ARG A 130 3.92 -22.81 6.93
N ILE A 131 4.13 -22.45 5.65
CA ILE A 131 3.15 -21.66 4.89
C ILE A 131 1.88 -22.47 4.67
N ARG A 132 1.99 -23.76 4.31
CA ARG A 132 0.81 -24.63 4.19
C ARG A 132 0.00 -24.72 5.48
N LYS A 133 0.67 -24.81 6.63
CA LYS A 133 0.01 -24.81 7.94
C LYS A 133 -0.65 -23.47 8.25
N LEU A 134 -0.03 -22.37 7.82
CA LEU A 134 -0.51 -21.01 8.04
C LEU A 134 -1.76 -20.74 7.21
N THR A 135 -1.70 -20.98 5.90
CA THR A 135 -2.74 -20.61 4.94
C THR A 135 -3.77 -21.72 4.69
N GLY A 136 -3.43 -22.96 5.01
CA GLY A 136 -4.23 -24.14 4.67
C GLY A 136 -4.25 -24.48 3.17
N ILE A 137 -3.42 -23.81 2.35
CA ILE A 137 -3.36 -24.02 0.91
C ILE A 137 -2.48 -25.24 0.59
N GLU A 138 -3.08 -26.23 -0.06
CA GLU A 138 -2.41 -27.48 -0.43
C GLU A 138 -1.81 -27.42 -1.85
N PRO A 139 -0.67 -28.10 -2.11
CA PRO A 139 0.01 -28.03 -3.40
C PRO A 139 -0.83 -28.47 -4.61
N ASN A 140 -1.77 -29.40 -4.41
CA ASN A 140 -2.68 -29.83 -5.47
C ASN A 140 -3.64 -28.70 -5.90
N GLN A 141 -4.11 -27.88 -4.96
CA GLN A 141 -4.95 -26.73 -5.27
C GLN A 141 -4.19 -25.69 -6.11
N LEU A 142 -2.91 -25.47 -5.79
CA LEU A 142 -2.03 -24.60 -6.57
C LEU A 142 -1.72 -25.17 -7.94
N HIS A 143 -1.68 -26.48 -8.10
CA HIS A 143 -1.48 -27.08 -9.42
C HIS A 143 -2.68 -26.85 -10.35
N GLU A 144 -3.89 -26.90 -9.79
CA GLU A 144 -5.16 -26.72 -10.52
C GLU A 144 -5.58 -25.25 -10.69
N ALA A 145 -4.98 -24.33 -9.94
CA ALA A 145 -5.24 -22.90 -10.00
C ALA A 145 -4.80 -22.27 -11.35
N PRO A 146 -5.41 -21.15 -11.78
CA PRO A 146 -4.98 -20.41 -12.96
C PRO A 146 -3.60 -19.74 -12.72
N PRO A 147 -2.74 -19.63 -13.75
CA PRO A 147 -1.50 -18.88 -13.63
C PRO A 147 -1.75 -17.40 -13.36
N PHE A 148 -0.78 -16.73 -12.72
CA PHE A 148 -0.92 -15.31 -12.39
C PHE A 148 -1.17 -14.45 -13.64
N GLU A 149 -0.66 -14.86 -14.80
CA GLU A 149 -0.92 -14.23 -16.11
C GLU A 149 -2.41 -14.15 -16.48
N GLU A 150 -3.22 -15.11 -16.06
CA GLU A 150 -4.68 -15.10 -16.26
C GLU A 150 -5.41 -14.29 -15.18
N VAL A 151 -4.84 -14.22 -13.97
CA VAL A 151 -5.42 -13.51 -12.82
C VAL A 151 -5.12 -12.01 -12.88
N ALA A 152 -3.93 -11.63 -13.34
CA ALA A 152 -3.40 -10.27 -13.37
C ALA A 152 -4.33 -9.24 -14.05
N PRO A 153 -4.92 -9.51 -15.24
CA PRO A 153 -5.84 -8.57 -15.87
C PRO A 153 -7.07 -8.27 -15.00
N VAL A 154 -7.62 -9.27 -14.33
CA VAL A 154 -8.79 -9.11 -13.44
C VAL A 154 -8.42 -8.24 -12.23
N VAL A 155 -7.25 -8.48 -11.63
CA VAL A 155 -6.75 -7.69 -10.51
C VAL A 155 -6.51 -6.23 -10.93
N ALA A 156 -5.84 -6.02 -12.07
CA ALA A 156 -5.60 -4.67 -12.60
C ALA A 156 -6.89 -3.91 -12.92
N ASP A 157 -7.91 -4.60 -13.45
CA ASP A 157 -9.22 -4.02 -13.72
C ASP A 157 -9.98 -3.66 -12.45
N LEU A 158 -9.90 -4.48 -11.40
CA LEU A 158 -10.47 -4.17 -10.09
C LEU A 158 -9.78 -2.97 -9.42
N LEU A 159 -8.47 -2.81 -9.61
CA LEU A 159 -7.72 -1.67 -9.08
C LEU A 159 -7.91 -0.40 -9.91
N ARG A 160 -8.32 -0.51 -11.17
CA ARG A 160 -8.52 0.62 -12.06
C ARG A 160 -9.51 1.63 -11.46
N GLY A 161 -9.07 2.89 -11.39
CA GLY A 161 -9.88 3.98 -10.85
C GLY A 161 -10.08 3.95 -9.34
N ALA A 162 -9.38 3.11 -8.58
CA ALA A 162 -9.36 3.27 -7.13
C ALA A 162 -8.53 4.50 -6.74
N HIS A 163 -9.00 5.21 -5.72
CA HIS A 163 -8.32 6.37 -5.16
C HIS A 163 -7.18 5.95 -4.21
N ALA A 164 -7.25 4.75 -3.63
CA ALA A 164 -6.13 4.15 -2.90
C ALA A 164 -6.15 2.62 -2.95
N PHE A 165 -4.95 2.05 -2.95
CA PHE A 165 -4.71 0.64 -2.62
C PHE A 165 -4.64 0.51 -1.10
N VAL A 166 -5.44 -0.36 -0.49
CA VAL A 166 -5.49 -0.54 0.95
C VAL A 166 -4.93 -1.92 1.30
N ALA A 167 -4.08 -2.01 2.31
CA ALA A 167 -3.65 -3.29 2.86
C ALA A 167 -3.38 -3.13 4.36
N HIS A 168 -3.31 -4.26 5.07
CA HIS A 168 -2.96 -4.21 6.47
C HIS A 168 -1.49 -3.82 6.68
N ASP A 169 -0.55 -4.42 5.95
CA ASP A 169 0.81 -3.91 5.78
C ASP A 169 1.11 -3.64 4.30
N VAL A 170 0.77 -2.43 3.85
CA VAL A 170 0.87 -2.07 2.43
C VAL A 170 2.29 -2.09 1.87
N ARG A 171 3.34 -2.14 2.69
CA ARG A 171 4.72 -2.34 2.21
C ARG A 171 4.90 -3.70 1.55
N PHE A 172 4.17 -4.69 2.05
CA PHE A 172 4.25 -6.05 1.54
C PHE A 172 3.41 -6.17 0.28
N ASP A 173 2.08 -6.07 0.41
CA ASP A 173 1.13 -6.40 -0.65
C ASP A 173 1.30 -5.53 -1.90
N LEU A 174 1.45 -4.22 -1.74
CA LEU A 174 1.56 -3.29 -2.86
C LEU A 174 2.83 -3.56 -3.68
N ASN A 175 3.97 -3.71 -3.00
CA ASN A 175 5.26 -3.90 -3.67
C ASN A 175 5.35 -5.29 -4.32
N PHE A 176 4.81 -6.32 -3.68
CA PHE A 176 4.81 -7.67 -4.23
C PHE A 176 3.90 -7.76 -5.46
N LEU A 177 2.68 -7.22 -5.38
CA LEU A 177 1.75 -7.20 -6.51
C LEU A 177 2.28 -6.35 -7.67
N ARG A 178 2.83 -5.17 -7.36
CA ARG A 178 3.46 -4.30 -8.37
C ARG A 178 4.52 -5.05 -9.14
N TRP A 179 5.42 -5.75 -8.43
CA TRP A 179 6.47 -6.51 -9.11
C TRP A 179 5.88 -7.62 -9.99
N GLU A 180 4.96 -8.45 -9.48
CA GLU A 180 4.40 -9.54 -10.30
C GLU A 180 3.64 -9.03 -11.54
N LEU A 181 2.97 -7.88 -11.45
CA LEU A 181 2.33 -7.24 -12.61
C LEU A 181 3.39 -6.73 -13.61
N GLU A 182 4.37 -5.97 -13.13
CA GLU A 182 5.43 -5.38 -13.97
C GLU A 182 6.25 -6.47 -14.68
N ARG A 183 6.52 -7.60 -14.02
CA ARG A 183 7.18 -8.77 -14.59
C ARG A 183 6.45 -9.33 -15.82
N LEU A 184 5.13 -9.21 -15.84
CA LEU A 184 4.26 -9.67 -16.92
C LEU A 184 3.96 -8.57 -17.96
N GLY A 185 4.56 -7.39 -17.82
CA GLY A 185 4.29 -6.25 -18.70
C GLY A 185 2.95 -5.57 -18.44
N HIS A 186 2.36 -5.79 -17.27
CA HIS A 186 1.19 -5.05 -16.80
C HIS A 186 1.63 -3.93 -15.86
N ASP A 187 1.14 -2.72 -16.09
CA ASP A 187 1.32 -1.63 -15.14
C ASP A 187 0.28 -1.76 -14.01
N LEU A 188 0.74 -1.70 -12.75
CA LEU A 188 -0.16 -1.46 -11.63
C LEU A 188 -0.75 -0.04 -11.79
N PRO A 189 -2.08 0.14 -11.70
CA PRO A 189 -2.68 1.47 -11.72
C PRO A 189 -2.00 2.43 -10.74
N GLU A 190 -1.78 3.66 -11.19
CA GLU A 190 -1.14 4.71 -10.42
C GLU A 190 -2.07 5.21 -9.31
N MET A 191 -1.81 4.78 -8.07
CA MET A 191 -2.59 5.12 -6.88
C MET A 191 -1.71 5.10 -5.62
N PRO A 192 -2.05 5.86 -4.57
CA PRO A 192 -1.35 5.79 -3.28
C PRO A 192 -1.74 4.54 -2.48
N GLY A 193 -0.82 4.07 -1.63
CA GLY A 193 -1.06 2.97 -0.70
C GLY A 193 -1.47 3.45 0.70
N LEU A 194 -2.62 3.02 1.22
CA LEU A 194 -3.12 3.32 2.56
C LEU A 194 -2.96 2.09 3.47
N CYS A 195 -2.23 2.26 4.57
CA CYS A 195 -1.88 1.17 5.49
C CYS A 195 -2.81 1.15 6.70
N THR A 196 -3.65 0.11 6.85
CA THR A 196 -4.56 0.04 8.01
C THR A 196 -3.83 -0.25 9.32
N LEU A 197 -2.66 -0.90 9.30
CA LEU A 197 -1.81 -1.04 10.48
C LEU A 197 -1.35 0.34 11.01
N GLN A 198 -0.92 1.24 10.13
CA GLN A 198 -0.51 2.59 10.53
C GLN A 198 -1.70 3.41 11.04
N LEU A 199 -2.84 3.35 10.35
CA LEU A 199 -4.07 3.98 10.84
C LEU A 199 -4.44 3.44 12.23
N ALA A 200 -4.34 2.13 12.43
CA ALA A 200 -4.68 1.49 13.69
C ALA A 200 -3.76 1.92 14.84
N GLN A 201 -2.46 2.07 14.57
CA GLN A 201 -1.51 2.58 15.57
C GLN A 201 -1.80 4.02 16.00
N GLN A 202 -2.36 4.84 15.11
CA GLN A 202 -2.67 6.25 15.38
C GLN A 202 -4.04 6.43 16.01
N LEU A 203 -5.05 5.72 15.52
CA LEU A 203 -6.42 5.82 16.02
C LEU A 203 -6.62 5.04 17.32
N TRP A 204 -5.92 3.91 17.47
CA TRP A 204 -6.07 3.00 18.60
C TRP A 204 -4.70 2.68 19.25
N PRO A 205 -3.97 3.69 19.75
CA PRO A 205 -2.61 3.52 20.31
C PRO A 205 -2.58 2.71 21.61
N SER A 206 -3.72 2.53 22.27
CA SER A 206 -3.85 1.73 23.50
C SER A 206 -4.40 0.32 23.28
N HIS A 207 -4.49 -0.14 22.03
CA HIS A 207 -4.96 -1.48 21.72
C HIS A 207 -3.90 -2.55 22.07
N ASP A 208 -4.34 -3.73 22.50
CA ASP A 208 -3.44 -4.81 22.97
C ASP A 208 -2.58 -5.44 21.85
N GLY A 209 -2.96 -5.24 20.59
CA GLY A 209 -2.21 -5.70 19.41
C GLY A 209 -2.80 -5.20 18.11
N TRP A 210 -1.97 -4.83 17.14
CA TRP A 210 -2.43 -4.26 15.86
C TRP A 210 -2.41 -5.26 14.71
N ARG A 211 -2.26 -6.56 14.96
CA ARG A 211 -2.39 -7.55 13.88
C ARG A 211 -3.84 -7.54 13.39
N LEU A 212 -4.04 -7.88 12.11
CA LEU A 212 -5.37 -7.90 11.52
C LEU A 212 -6.37 -8.74 12.33
N GLN A 213 -5.95 -9.91 12.82
CA GLN A 213 -6.80 -10.79 13.62
C GLN A 213 -7.19 -10.16 14.97
N ASP A 214 -6.25 -9.43 15.60
CA ASP A 214 -6.50 -8.77 16.89
C ASP A 214 -7.55 -7.66 16.71
N LEU A 215 -7.36 -6.81 15.69
CA LEU A 215 -8.27 -5.71 15.39
C LEU A 215 -9.64 -6.23 14.93
N ALA A 216 -9.66 -7.24 14.06
CA ALA A 216 -10.90 -7.84 13.59
C ALA A 216 -11.72 -8.43 14.75
N GLY A 217 -11.05 -9.11 15.69
CA GLY A 217 -11.68 -9.61 16.92
C GLY A 217 -12.29 -8.51 17.77
N SER A 218 -11.54 -7.45 18.06
CA SER A 218 -12.01 -6.32 18.88
C SER A 218 -13.16 -5.55 18.25
N PHE A 219 -13.14 -5.39 16.93
CA PHE A 219 -14.19 -4.67 16.19
C PHE A 219 -15.36 -5.55 15.76
N SER A 220 -15.36 -6.84 16.14
CA SER A 220 -16.38 -7.80 15.71
C SER A 220 -16.50 -7.90 14.18
N VAL A 221 -15.40 -7.69 13.47
CA VAL A 221 -15.30 -7.92 12.03
C VAL A 221 -15.21 -9.42 11.78
N THR A 222 -15.95 -9.92 10.81
CA THR A 222 -15.93 -11.36 10.48
C THR A 222 -14.60 -11.73 9.84
N HIS A 223 -13.85 -12.63 10.49
CA HIS A 223 -12.57 -13.15 10.00
C HIS A 223 -12.46 -14.64 10.38
N ARG A 224 -13.03 -15.52 9.55
CA ARG A 224 -13.27 -16.93 9.95
C ARG A 224 -12.07 -17.82 9.66
N HIS A 225 -11.36 -17.54 8.58
CA HIS A 225 -10.18 -18.26 8.14
C HIS A 225 -9.05 -17.25 7.92
N PRO A 226 -8.37 -16.83 8.99
CA PRO A 226 -7.16 -16.02 8.87
C PRO A 226 -6.15 -16.69 7.95
N HIS A 227 -5.39 -15.88 7.21
CA HIS A 227 -4.43 -16.32 6.20
C HIS A 227 -5.07 -16.97 4.98
N ARG A 228 -6.24 -16.45 4.61
CA ARG A 228 -6.86 -16.65 3.31
C ARG A 228 -7.06 -15.29 2.70
N ALA A 229 -6.41 -15.03 1.57
CA ALA A 229 -6.28 -13.66 1.06
C ALA A 229 -7.64 -12.97 0.86
N GLY A 230 -8.65 -13.70 0.39
CA GLY A 230 -10.01 -13.14 0.25
C GLY A 230 -10.64 -12.73 1.58
N GLU A 231 -10.43 -13.49 2.65
CA GLU A 231 -10.95 -13.16 3.99
C GLU A 231 -10.14 -12.08 4.68
N ASP A 232 -8.82 -12.06 4.48
CA ASP A 232 -7.93 -11.04 5.05
C ASP A 232 -8.17 -9.69 4.35
N ALA A 233 -8.43 -9.66 3.03
CA ALA A 233 -8.86 -8.45 2.32
C ALA A 233 -10.21 -7.92 2.84
N LEU A 234 -11.16 -8.81 3.11
CA LEU A 234 -12.44 -8.44 3.72
C LEU A 234 -12.30 -7.92 5.15
N ALA A 235 -11.51 -8.59 5.97
CA ALA A 235 -11.23 -8.15 7.33
C ALA A 235 -10.53 -6.78 7.32
N THR A 236 -9.59 -6.58 6.39
CA THR A 236 -8.91 -5.29 6.17
C THR A 236 -9.91 -4.18 5.81
N ALA A 237 -10.87 -4.44 4.92
CA ALA A 237 -11.94 -3.50 4.60
C ALA A 237 -12.86 -3.21 5.80
N GLY A 238 -13.11 -4.23 6.65
CA GLY A 238 -13.85 -4.05 7.90
C GLY A 238 -13.12 -3.15 8.88
N VAL A 239 -11.83 -3.40 9.13
CA VAL A 239 -10.98 -2.55 9.98
C VAL A 239 -10.89 -1.13 9.42
N LEU A 240 -10.76 -0.98 8.09
CA LEU A 240 -10.80 0.32 7.41
C LEU A 240 -12.11 1.07 7.70
N ALA A 241 -13.26 0.41 7.68
CA ALA A 241 -14.54 1.04 7.98
C ALA A 241 -14.58 1.61 9.41
N HIS A 242 -14.04 0.89 10.39
CA HIS A 242 -13.87 1.39 11.75
C HIS A 242 -12.89 2.56 11.81
N ALA A 243 -11.77 2.48 11.10
CA ALA A 243 -10.79 3.57 11.03
C ALA A 243 -11.40 4.85 10.43
N VAL A 244 -12.18 4.72 9.37
CA VAL A 244 -12.90 5.83 8.73
C VAL A 244 -13.92 6.45 9.68
N ALA A 245 -14.69 5.62 10.39
CA ALA A 245 -15.69 6.11 11.36
C ALA A 245 -15.02 6.90 12.50
N ASP A 246 -13.97 6.36 13.10
CA ASP A 246 -13.26 7.01 14.21
C ASP A 246 -12.47 8.24 13.75
N ALA A 247 -11.84 8.19 12.58
CA ALA A 247 -11.23 9.37 11.98
C ALA A 247 -12.26 10.47 11.71
N GLY A 248 -13.50 10.11 11.32
CA GLY A 248 -14.62 11.04 11.18
C GLY A 248 -14.98 11.75 12.48
N LEU A 249 -14.89 11.06 13.63
CA LEU A 249 -15.06 11.69 14.95
C LEU A 249 -13.96 12.71 15.27
N LEU A 250 -12.78 12.58 14.65
CA LEU A 250 -11.68 13.54 14.72
C LEU A 250 -11.76 14.64 13.64
N GLY A 251 -12.80 14.62 12.80
CA GLY A 251 -13.04 15.63 11.75
C GLY A 251 -12.45 15.28 10.38
N ALA A 252 -11.96 14.05 10.17
CA ALA A 252 -11.53 13.60 8.84
C ALA A 252 -12.75 13.44 7.91
N VAL A 253 -12.71 14.05 6.74
CA VAL A 253 -13.79 13.98 5.73
C VAL A 253 -13.29 13.62 4.34
N THR A 254 -11.97 13.73 4.10
CA THR A 254 -11.33 13.41 2.82
C THR A 254 -10.32 12.28 2.94
N LEU A 255 -9.95 11.71 1.80
CA LEU A 255 -8.84 10.76 1.70
C LEU A 255 -7.51 11.41 2.16
N ALA A 256 -7.28 12.68 1.87
CA ALA A 256 -6.13 13.44 2.38
C ALA A 256 -6.04 13.40 3.92
N ASP A 257 -7.17 13.49 4.62
CA ASP A 257 -7.19 13.43 6.09
C ASP A 257 -6.75 12.05 6.62
N LEU A 258 -7.18 10.96 5.97
CA LEU A 258 -6.71 9.61 6.31
C LEU A 258 -5.21 9.46 6.08
N PHE A 259 -4.70 9.98 4.95
CA PHE A 259 -3.27 9.97 4.69
C PHE A 259 -2.48 10.81 5.69
N ARG A 260 -3.03 11.95 6.16
CA ARG A 260 -2.40 12.73 7.23
C ARG A 260 -2.30 11.92 8.52
N LEU A 261 -3.35 11.19 8.89
CA LEU A 261 -3.30 10.30 10.05
C LEU A 261 -2.26 9.19 9.87
N SER A 262 -2.20 8.51 8.70
CA SER A 262 -1.22 7.44 8.48
C SER A 262 0.23 7.95 8.35
N ALA A 263 0.43 9.15 7.78
CA ALA A 263 1.75 9.72 7.50
C ALA A 263 2.47 10.22 8.75
N LEU A 264 1.79 10.40 9.89
CA LEU A 264 2.43 10.76 11.17
C LEU A 264 3.46 9.72 11.64
N VAL A 265 3.50 8.54 11.02
CA VAL A 265 4.45 7.44 11.30
C VAL A 265 5.52 7.26 10.21
N ALA A 266 5.50 8.03 9.11
CA ALA A 266 6.53 7.92 8.06
C ALA A 266 7.89 8.52 8.49
N VAL A 267 8.41 8.08 9.63
CA VAL A 267 9.76 8.33 10.12
C VAL A 267 10.48 6.99 10.05
N ASP A 268 11.17 6.79 8.93
CA ASP A 268 12.24 5.80 8.69
C ASP A 268 12.42 4.78 9.83
N ASP A 269 11.61 3.72 9.83
CA ASP A 269 11.62 2.68 10.87
C ASP A 269 12.94 1.87 10.89
N GLY A 270 13.91 2.17 10.03
CA GLY A 270 15.12 1.36 9.83
C GLY A 270 14.81 -0.07 9.37
N ARG A 271 13.57 -0.34 8.93
CA ARG A 271 13.08 -1.64 8.45
C ARG A 271 13.16 -1.79 6.93
N ASP A 272 13.80 -0.86 6.23
CA ASP A 272 14.12 -1.00 4.81
C ASP A 272 14.97 -2.27 4.54
N ASP A 273 15.57 -2.88 5.57
CA ASP A 273 16.40 -4.09 5.48
C ASP A 273 15.87 -5.34 6.22
N LEU A 274 14.66 -5.33 6.81
CA LEU A 274 14.23 -6.35 7.80
C LEU A 274 13.15 -7.36 7.37
N PHE A 275 12.72 -7.38 6.11
CA PHE A 275 11.87 -8.49 5.60
C PHE A 275 12.58 -9.87 5.59
N ALA A 276 13.83 -9.94 6.08
CA ALA A 276 14.58 -11.17 6.30
C ALA A 276 14.43 -11.80 7.70
N ALA A 277 13.83 -11.13 8.70
CA ALA A 277 13.98 -11.56 10.10
C ALA A 277 12.83 -12.42 10.67
N ASP A 278 11.58 -12.31 10.20
CA ASP A 278 10.47 -13.07 10.81
C ASP A 278 10.19 -14.44 10.16
N ALA A 279 11.12 -14.89 9.31
CA ALA A 279 11.19 -16.27 8.80
C ALA A 279 12.02 -17.22 9.70
N ALA A 280 12.60 -16.73 10.79
CA ALA A 280 13.40 -17.53 11.73
C ALA A 280 12.75 -17.56 13.13
N GLY A 281 11.80 -18.47 13.29
CA GLY A 281 11.14 -18.79 14.57
C GLY A 281 10.03 -19.81 14.36
#